data_AF-A0A0C3A9X5-F1
#
_entry.id   AF-A0A0C3A9X5-F1
#
_cell.length_a   1.000
_cell.length_b   1.000
_cell.length_c   1.000
_cell.angle_alpha   90.00
_cell.angle_beta   90.00
_cell.angle_gamma   90.00
#
_symmetry.space_group_name_H-M   'P 1'
#
loop_
_entity.id
_entity.type
_entity.pdbx_description
1 polymer ?
#
loop_
_entity_poly.entity_id
_entity_poly.type
_entity_poly.pdbx_seq_one_letter_code
_entity_poly.pdbx_strand_id
1 'polypeptide(L)'
;MIRHSPSEQDSCELLVDGVSMKFSRALNNIKLGDYGHFTDSKDFRREGNLLELADPKSLSLNAAIIPRQHKIYELGWHHHDGLIKLYKPLGLSLPSNDHFKSFLLSLSTRLTNRYLVTRVIQCPPQPGQPGSDTIYWYNFTKPLVWHRNEGAGSVVGGTMEL
;
A
#
# COMPACT_ATOMS: atom_id res chain seq x y z
N MET A 1 -1.73 -21.32 30.13
CA MET A 1 -1.39 -19.97 29.62
C MET A 1 -0.94 -20.14 28.16
N ILE A 2 -1.83 -19.88 27.21
CA ILE A 2 -1.51 -20.01 25.77
C ILE A 2 -0.63 -18.81 25.42
N ARG A 3 0.64 -19.06 25.09
CA ARG A 3 1.50 -18.02 24.51
C ARG A 3 0.98 -17.77 23.11
N HIS A 4 0.15 -16.74 22.95
CA HIS A 4 -0.03 -16.11 21.65
C HIS A 4 1.32 -15.47 21.32
N SER A 5 2.23 -16.26 20.74
CA SER A 5 3.32 -15.70 19.97
C SER A 5 2.66 -14.72 18.99
N PRO A 6 3.05 -13.43 18.97
CA PRO A 6 2.56 -12.52 17.97
C PRO A 6 3.00 -13.13 16.64
N SER A 7 2.05 -13.76 15.93
CA SER A 7 2.32 -14.33 14.62
C SER A 7 2.93 -13.20 13.81
N GLU A 8 4.13 -13.42 13.27
CA GLU A 8 4.65 -12.57 12.22
C GLU A 8 3.47 -12.26 11.29
N GLN A 9 3.07 -10.99 11.21
CA GLN A 9 1.91 -10.60 10.41
C GLN A 9 1.98 -11.34 9.10
N ASP A 10 0.95 -12.12 8.76
CA ASP A 10 0.84 -12.82 7.49
C ASP A 10 1.19 -11.82 6.39
N SER A 11 2.42 -11.88 5.93
CA SER A 11 2.95 -10.95 4.95
C SER A 11 3.16 -11.76 3.70
N CYS A 12 2.47 -11.36 2.65
CA CYS A 12 2.48 -12.03 1.37
C CYS A 12 3.11 -11.08 0.37
N GLU A 13 3.99 -11.59 -0.47
CA GLU A 13 4.53 -10.83 -1.60
C GLU A 13 3.80 -11.24 -2.89
N LEU A 14 3.26 -10.25 -3.60
CA LEU A 14 2.37 -10.44 -4.74
C LEU A 14 2.92 -9.67 -5.93
N LEU A 15 2.71 -10.19 -7.14
CA LEU A 15 3.01 -9.46 -8.35
C LEU A 15 1.86 -8.54 -8.68
N VAL A 16 2.12 -7.23 -8.64
CA VAL A 16 1.19 -6.20 -9.08
C VAL A 16 1.73 -5.61 -10.36
N ASP A 17 1.03 -5.83 -11.47
CA ASP A 17 1.50 -5.49 -12.83
C ASP A 17 2.92 -6.03 -13.13
N GLY A 18 3.21 -7.25 -12.66
CA GLY A 18 4.52 -7.90 -12.84
C GLY A 18 5.61 -7.44 -11.88
N VAL A 19 5.34 -6.50 -10.97
CA VAL A 19 6.30 -6.04 -9.95
C VAL A 19 6.01 -6.71 -8.61
N SER A 20 7.02 -7.35 -8.04
CA SER A 20 6.93 -7.99 -6.73
C SER A 20 6.82 -6.98 -5.60
N MET A 21 5.81 -7.12 -4.75
CA MET A 21 5.56 -6.21 -3.63
C MET A 21 5.06 -6.95 -2.41
N LYS A 22 5.56 -6.56 -1.24
CA LYS A 22 5.11 -7.07 0.05
C LYS A 22 3.81 -6.39 0.51
N PHE A 23 2.86 -7.21 0.93
CA PHE A 23 1.59 -6.82 1.53
C PHE A 23 1.49 -7.43 2.92
N SER A 24 0.82 -6.72 3.81
CA SER A 24 0.42 -7.23 5.13
C SER A 24 -1.07 -7.51 5.14
N ARG A 25 -1.46 -8.64 5.72
CA ARG A 25 -2.85 -8.92 6.05
C ARG A 25 -3.28 -8.07 7.24
N ALA A 26 -4.47 -7.47 7.19
CA ALA A 26 -5.06 -6.85 8.37
C ALA A 26 -6.53 -7.23 8.49
N LEU A 27 -6.99 -7.43 9.72
CA LEU A 27 -8.38 -7.72 10.05
C LEU A 27 -9.25 -6.45 10.17
N ASN A 28 -8.62 -5.28 10.13
CA ASN A 28 -9.28 -4.01 10.34
C ASN A 28 -9.84 -3.46 9.01
N ASN A 29 -10.90 -2.64 9.10
CA ASN A 29 -11.51 -1.91 7.98
C ASN A 29 -10.60 -0.78 7.43
N ILE A 30 -9.34 -1.11 7.14
CA ILE A 30 -8.36 -0.20 6.54
C ILE A 30 -8.77 0.02 5.09
N LYS A 31 -8.74 1.27 4.66
CA LYS A 31 -9.09 1.73 3.32
C LYS A 31 -7.90 2.33 2.61
N LEU A 32 -7.97 2.34 1.28
CA LEU A 32 -6.99 3.04 0.46
C LEU A 32 -6.94 4.53 0.85
N GLY A 33 -5.73 5.06 1.01
CA GLY A 33 -5.53 6.44 1.47
C GLY A 33 -5.61 6.64 2.98
N ASP A 34 -5.88 5.60 3.78
CA ASP A 34 -5.76 5.70 5.24
C ASP A 34 -4.32 5.98 5.63
N TYR A 35 -4.13 6.81 6.66
CA TYR A 35 -2.82 7.08 7.24
C TYR A 35 -2.86 6.90 8.77
N GLY A 36 -1.70 6.62 9.34
CA GLY A 36 -1.58 6.34 10.76
C GLY A 36 -0.19 5.88 11.18
N HIS A 37 -0.08 5.15 12.28
CA HIS A 37 1.19 4.61 12.77
C HIS A 37 1.04 3.16 13.22
N PHE A 38 2.17 2.45 13.28
CA PHE A 38 2.22 1.11 13.87
C PHE A 38 2.48 1.22 15.37
N THR A 39 1.76 0.44 16.16
CA THR A 39 2.02 0.27 17.60
C THR A 39 3.18 -0.70 17.83
N ASP A 40 3.64 -0.82 19.08
CA ASP A 40 4.67 -1.81 19.45
C ASP A 40 4.23 -3.26 19.19
N SER A 41 2.91 -3.52 19.18
CA SER A 41 2.32 -4.80 18.78
C SER A 41 2.31 -5.04 17.26
N LYS A 42 2.87 -4.11 16.47
CA LYS A 42 2.82 -4.07 15.00
C LYS A 42 1.43 -3.84 14.42
N ASP A 43 0.44 -3.47 15.23
CA ASP A 43 -0.90 -3.17 14.71
C ASP A 43 -0.94 -1.77 14.10
N PHE A 44 -1.56 -1.64 12.94
CA PHE A 44 -1.77 -0.34 12.31
C PHE A 44 -2.93 0.40 12.99
N ARG A 45 -2.63 1.50 13.67
CA ARG A 45 -3.62 2.45 14.17
C ARG A 45 -3.88 3.53 13.12
N ARG A 46 -5.07 3.47 12.52
CA ARG A 46 -5.59 4.51 11.63
C ARG A 46 -5.83 5.81 12.41
N GLU A 47 -5.45 6.93 11.81
CA GLU A 47 -5.68 8.28 12.33
C GLU A 47 -6.56 9.14 11.43
N GLY A 48 -6.62 8.85 10.14
CA GLY A 48 -7.49 9.52 9.19
C GLY A 48 -7.34 8.94 7.78
N ASN A 49 -7.98 9.59 6.81
CA ASN A 49 -7.84 9.27 5.38
C ASN A 49 -7.46 10.51 4.57
N LEU A 50 -6.67 10.34 3.50
CA LEU A 50 -6.29 11.44 2.59
C LEU A 50 -7.50 12.18 2.01
N LEU A 51 -8.60 11.47 1.74
CA LEU A 51 -9.85 12.06 1.23
C LEU A 51 -10.50 13.01 2.25
N GLU A 52 -10.29 12.78 3.55
CA GLU A 52 -10.83 13.62 4.62
C GLU A 52 -9.99 14.89 4.82
N LEU A 53 -8.72 14.89 4.37
CA LEU A 53 -7.83 16.05 4.39
C LEU A 53 -8.00 16.97 3.17
N ALA A 54 -8.65 16.48 2.11
CA ALA A 54 -8.97 17.27 0.94
C ALA A 54 -10.05 18.31 1.29
N ASP A 55 -9.82 19.57 0.92
CA ASP A 55 -10.89 20.58 1.04
C ASP A 55 -12.04 20.15 0.11
N PRO A 56 -13.28 20.00 0.60
CA PRO A 56 -14.43 19.64 -0.24
C PRO A 56 -14.65 20.62 -1.42
N LYS A 57 -14.12 21.85 -1.36
CA LYS A 57 -14.16 22.81 -2.47
C LYS A 57 -13.14 22.52 -3.57
N SER A 58 -12.14 21.68 -3.33
CA SER A 58 -11.11 21.32 -4.30
C SER A 58 -11.60 20.22 -5.26
N LEU A 59 -12.53 20.59 -6.15
CA LEU A 59 -13.09 19.69 -7.17
C LEU A 59 -12.02 18.99 -8.04
N SER A 60 -10.84 19.61 -8.23
CA SER A 60 -9.73 19.01 -8.99
C SER A 60 -9.11 17.81 -8.27
N LEU A 61 -9.17 17.78 -6.94
CA LEU A 61 -8.54 16.73 -6.16
C LEU A 61 -9.34 15.43 -6.22
N ASN A 62 -10.67 15.53 -6.26
CA ASN A 62 -11.56 14.36 -6.37
C ASN A 62 -11.30 13.56 -7.66
N ALA A 63 -11.01 14.24 -8.78
CA ALA A 63 -10.59 13.58 -10.02
C ALA A 63 -9.15 13.04 -9.93
N ALA A 64 -8.28 13.72 -9.16
CA ALA A 64 -6.88 13.33 -9.01
C ALA A 64 -6.65 12.12 -8.10
N ILE A 65 -7.65 11.69 -7.30
CA ILE A 65 -7.53 10.58 -6.32
C ILE A 65 -8.26 9.31 -6.80
N ILE A 66 -8.75 9.26 -8.04
CA ILE A 66 -9.37 8.05 -8.58
C ILE A 66 -8.38 6.88 -8.45
N PRO A 67 -8.73 5.82 -7.68
CA PRO A 67 -7.86 4.68 -7.50
C PRO A 67 -7.54 4.02 -8.83
N ARG A 68 -6.29 3.60 -9.01
CA ARG A 68 -5.90 2.79 -10.16
C ARG A 68 -6.18 1.33 -9.85
N GLN A 69 -6.84 0.64 -10.78
CA GLN A 69 -7.05 -0.80 -10.68
C GLN A 69 -5.87 -1.54 -11.33
N HIS A 70 -5.41 -2.60 -10.67
CA HIS A 70 -4.24 -3.38 -11.07
C HIS A 70 -4.60 -4.83 -11.34
N LYS A 71 -3.84 -5.44 -12.26
CA LYS A 71 -3.87 -6.89 -12.43
C LYS A 71 -2.92 -7.50 -11.40
N ILE A 72 -3.49 -8.37 -10.56
CA ILE A 72 -2.75 -9.09 -9.54
C ILE A 72 -2.48 -10.49 -10.05
N TYR A 73 -1.22 -10.88 -10.07
CA TYR A 73 -0.78 -12.23 -10.38
C TYR A 73 -0.24 -12.87 -9.11
N GLU A 74 -0.69 -14.08 -8.85
CA GLU A 74 -0.19 -14.87 -7.73
C GLU A 74 1.19 -15.43 -8.11
N LEU A 75 2.21 -15.05 -7.34
CA LEU A 75 3.46 -15.81 -7.34
C LEU A 75 3.18 -17.05 -6.49
N GLY A 76 3.42 -18.26 -6.99
CA GLY A 76 3.14 -19.47 -6.22
C GLY A 76 3.86 -19.44 -4.86
N TRP A 77 3.12 -19.29 -3.77
CA TRP A 77 3.67 -19.30 -2.41
C TRP A 77 3.83 -20.72 -1.90
N HIS A 78 5.06 -21.09 -1.56
CA HIS A 78 5.29 -22.24 -0.68
C HIS A 78 5.15 -21.77 0.77
N HIS A 79 3.91 -21.58 1.23
CA HIS A 79 3.68 -21.74 2.66
C HIS A 79 3.86 -23.22 2.98
N HIS A 80 4.49 -23.55 4.11
CA HIS A 80 4.72 -24.93 4.53
C HIS A 80 3.45 -25.82 4.55
N ASP A 81 2.25 -25.22 4.48
CA ASP A 81 0.95 -25.91 4.50
C ASP A 81 0.04 -25.66 3.26
N GLY A 82 0.53 -25.00 2.19
CA GLY A 82 -0.20 -24.93 0.92
C GLY A 82 -0.24 -23.56 0.22
N LEU A 83 -0.64 -23.58 -1.05
CA LEU A 83 -0.79 -22.42 -1.92
C LEU A 83 -2.07 -21.65 -1.57
N ILE A 84 -1.95 -20.40 -1.12
CA ILE A 84 -3.11 -19.51 -0.92
C ILE A 84 -3.56 -18.99 -2.29
N LYS A 85 -4.46 -19.73 -2.93
CA LYS A 85 -5.00 -19.34 -4.23
C LYS A 85 -5.91 -18.13 -4.10
N LEU A 86 -5.52 -16.98 -4.66
CA LEU A 86 -6.35 -15.78 -4.64
C LEU A 86 -7.44 -15.88 -5.71
N TYR A 87 -8.71 -15.92 -5.30
CA TYR A 87 -9.83 -15.95 -6.24
C TYR A 87 -10.17 -14.53 -6.74
N LYS A 88 -9.82 -14.21 -7.99
CA LYS A 88 -10.11 -12.92 -8.65
C LYS A 88 -9.76 -11.69 -7.80
N PRO A 89 -8.49 -11.56 -7.36
CA PRO A 89 -8.06 -10.41 -6.57
C PRO A 89 -8.29 -9.08 -7.31
N LEU A 90 -8.84 -8.10 -6.59
CA LEU A 90 -8.99 -6.72 -7.04
C LEU A 90 -7.90 -5.86 -6.40
N GLY A 91 -6.88 -5.51 -7.17
CA GLY A 91 -5.83 -4.57 -6.74
C GLY A 91 -6.22 -3.13 -6.99
N LEU A 92 -6.14 -2.29 -5.97
CA LEU A 92 -6.36 -0.84 -6.04
C LEU A 92 -5.12 -0.11 -5.51
N SER A 93 -4.72 1.00 -6.15
CA SER A 93 -3.67 1.87 -5.63
C SER A 93 -4.02 3.34 -5.71
N LEU A 94 -3.34 4.14 -4.89
CA LEU A 94 -3.35 5.59 -5.03
C LEU A 94 -2.68 5.98 -6.35
N PRO A 95 -3.15 7.04 -7.01
CA PRO A 95 -2.56 7.51 -8.25
C PRO A 95 -1.10 7.93 -8.04
N SER A 96 -0.28 7.77 -9.07
CA SER A 96 1.13 8.19 -9.06
C SER A 96 1.37 9.23 -10.16
N ASN A 97 0.54 10.27 -10.17
CA ASN A 97 0.70 11.42 -11.05
C ASN A 97 1.26 12.61 -10.26
N ASP A 98 1.78 13.62 -10.96
CA ASP A 98 2.46 14.75 -10.32
C ASP A 98 1.52 15.64 -9.50
N HIS A 99 0.22 15.69 -9.85
CA HIS A 99 -0.78 16.37 -9.04
C HIS A 99 -0.96 15.69 -7.68
N PHE A 100 -1.04 14.36 -7.68
CA PHE A 100 -1.14 13.58 -6.44
C PHE A 100 0.15 13.67 -5.61
N LYS A 101 1.33 13.63 -6.25
CA LYS A 101 2.60 13.88 -5.55
C LYS A 101 2.62 15.27 -4.91
N SER A 102 2.17 16.30 -5.63
CA SER A 102 2.08 17.69 -5.13
C SER A 102 1.09 17.81 -3.96
N PHE A 103 0.00 17.04 -3.98
CA PHE A 103 -0.93 16.94 -2.87
C PHE A 103 -0.32 16.24 -1.65
N LEU A 104 0.38 15.12 -1.82
CA LEU A 104 1.11 14.48 -0.72
C LEU A 104 2.18 15.41 -0.12
N LEU A 105 2.84 16.19 -0.98
CA LEU A 105 3.80 17.21 -0.59
C LEU A 105 3.18 18.29 0.29
N SER A 106 2.00 18.82 -0.08
CA SER A 106 1.31 19.83 0.74
C SER A 106 0.85 19.27 2.09
N LEU A 107 0.64 17.96 2.18
CA LEU A 107 0.32 17.25 3.42
C LEU A 107 1.55 16.71 4.18
N SER A 108 2.76 16.89 3.66
CA SER A 108 3.97 16.25 4.19
C SER A 108 4.20 16.47 5.68
N THR A 109 4.00 17.71 6.15
CA THR A 109 4.13 18.07 7.57
C THR A 109 3.11 17.34 8.45
N ARG A 110 1.86 17.20 7.98
CA ARG A 110 0.78 16.49 8.67
C ARG A 110 0.99 14.98 8.67
N LEU A 111 1.59 14.45 7.61
CA LEU A 111 1.89 13.02 7.45
C LEU A 111 3.26 12.62 8.02
N THR A 112 3.95 13.54 8.70
CA THR A 112 5.25 13.27 9.33
C THR A 112 5.13 12.09 10.30
N ASN A 113 6.06 11.14 10.20
CA ASN A 113 6.08 9.89 10.99
C ASN A 113 4.85 8.99 10.82
N ARG A 114 4.03 9.21 9.78
CA ARG A 114 2.89 8.34 9.46
C ARG A 114 3.23 7.39 8.31
N TYR A 115 2.54 6.27 8.31
CA TYR A 115 2.45 5.34 7.18
C TYR A 115 1.15 5.60 6.45
N LEU A 116 1.22 5.56 5.13
CA LEU A 116 0.10 5.73 4.23
C LEU A 116 -0.21 4.40 3.53
N VAL A 117 -1.49 4.04 3.47
CA VAL A 117 -1.98 2.88 2.73
C VAL A 117 -2.06 3.25 1.26
N THR A 118 -1.04 2.85 0.51
CA THR A 118 -0.88 3.19 -0.92
C THR A 118 -1.49 2.19 -1.86
N ARG A 119 -1.66 0.93 -1.43
CA ARG A 119 -2.33 -0.13 -2.20
C ARG A 119 -3.17 -1.03 -1.31
N VAL A 120 -4.27 -1.52 -1.86
CA VAL A 120 -5.17 -2.49 -1.24
C VAL A 120 -5.45 -3.58 -2.26
N ILE A 121 -5.34 -4.85 -1.87
CA ILE A 121 -5.83 -5.98 -2.65
C ILE A 121 -7.01 -6.56 -1.91
N GLN A 122 -8.15 -6.63 -2.59
CA GLN A 122 -9.37 -7.25 -2.09
C GLN A 122 -9.49 -8.64 -2.70
N CYS A 123 -9.54 -9.65 -1.86
CA CYS A 123 -9.70 -11.04 -2.29
C CYS A 123 -11.09 -11.50 -1.85
N PRO A 124 -12.07 -11.58 -2.77
CA PRO A 124 -13.39 -12.08 -2.43
C PRO A 124 -13.29 -13.53 -1.94
N PRO A 125 -14.27 -13.97 -1.14
CA PRO A 125 -14.29 -15.34 -0.65
C PRO A 125 -14.37 -16.34 -1.79
N GLN A 126 -13.71 -17.48 -1.60
CA GLN A 126 -13.72 -18.54 -2.59
C GLN A 126 -15.14 -19.10 -2.75
N PRO A 127 -15.66 -19.22 -3.99
CA PRO A 127 -16.97 -19.81 -4.22
C PRO A 127 -17.02 -21.24 -3.68
N GLY A 128 -18.05 -21.56 -2.90
CA GLY A 128 -18.26 -22.90 -2.35
C GLY A 128 -17.65 -23.14 -0.97
N GLN A 129 -17.03 -22.14 -0.35
CA GLN A 129 -16.59 -22.23 1.05
C GLN A 129 -17.49 -21.34 1.95
N PRO A 130 -18.50 -21.92 2.61
CA PRO A 130 -19.40 -21.17 3.49
C PRO A 130 -18.61 -20.56 4.65
N GLY A 131 -18.85 -19.27 4.92
CA GLY A 131 -18.22 -18.57 6.06
C GLY A 131 -16.80 -18.05 5.81
N SER A 132 -16.28 -18.08 4.57
CA SER A 132 -15.10 -17.29 4.24
C SER A 132 -15.48 -15.82 4.10
N ASP A 133 -14.82 -14.95 4.84
CA ASP A 133 -14.92 -13.50 4.66
C ASP A 133 -14.01 -13.02 3.53
N THR A 134 -14.27 -11.82 3.01
CA THR A 134 -13.35 -11.12 2.10
C THR A 134 -12.04 -10.83 2.83
N ILE A 135 -10.92 -11.23 2.22
CA ILE A 135 -9.59 -10.98 2.78
C ILE A 135 -9.02 -9.72 2.14
N TYR A 136 -8.46 -8.85 2.97
CA TYR A 136 -7.81 -7.62 2.52
C TYR A 136 -6.30 -7.67 2.81
N TRP A 137 -5.54 -7.23 1.82
CA TRP A 137 -4.08 -7.11 1.89
C TRP A 137 -3.68 -5.67 1.60
N TYR A 138 -2.70 -5.17 2.35
CA TYR A 138 -2.37 -3.76 2.37
C TYR A 138 -0.89 -3.53 2.14
N ASN A 139 -0.57 -2.51 1.34
CA ASN A 139 0.78 -2.01 1.21
C ASN A 139 0.87 -0.63 1.87
N PHE A 140 1.85 -0.48 2.75
CA PHE A 140 2.12 0.74 3.50
C PHE A 140 3.40 1.39 2.99
N THR A 141 3.37 2.71 2.80
CA THR A 141 4.53 3.49 2.40
C THR A 141 4.69 4.68 3.36
N LYS A 142 5.93 5.04 3.69
CA LYS A 142 6.22 6.32 4.38
C LYS A 142 6.24 7.46 3.36
N PRO A 143 5.36 8.47 3.44
CA PRO A 143 5.26 9.53 2.44
C PRO A 143 6.56 10.32 2.22
N LEU A 144 7.37 10.50 3.27
CA LEU A 144 8.60 11.29 3.23
C LEU A 144 9.75 10.66 2.42
N VAL A 145 9.61 9.39 1.98
CA VAL A 145 10.65 8.71 1.19
C VAL A 145 10.57 9.06 -0.30
N TRP A 146 9.54 9.78 -0.75
CA TRP A 146 9.32 10.03 -2.18
C TRP A 146 10.42 10.88 -2.85
N HIS A 147 11.14 11.69 -2.09
CA HIS A 147 12.10 12.67 -2.65
C HIS A 147 13.52 12.17 -2.88
N ARG A 148 13.89 10.96 -2.46
CA ARG A 148 15.31 10.55 -2.46
C ARG A 148 15.76 9.71 -3.65
N ASN A 149 14.84 9.28 -4.53
CA ASN A 149 15.17 8.31 -5.59
C ASN A 149 15.20 8.88 -7.02
N GLU A 150 15.01 10.19 -7.24
CA GLU A 150 15.08 10.80 -8.59
C GLU A 150 16.44 11.46 -8.91
N GLY A 151 17.43 11.42 -8.01
CA GLY A 151 18.65 12.27 -8.13
C GLY A 151 20.02 11.59 -8.33
N ALA A 152 20.10 10.27 -8.51
CA ALA A 152 21.39 9.56 -8.57
C ALA A 152 21.85 9.23 -10.01
N GLY A 153 21.54 10.10 -10.98
CA GLY A 153 21.86 9.89 -12.39
C GLY A 153 22.42 11.13 -13.08
N SER A 154 23.45 11.75 -12.51
CA SER A 154 24.28 12.70 -13.26
C SER A 154 25.75 12.37 -13.03
N VAL A 155 26.21 11.36 -13.77
CA VAL A 155 27.65 11.16 -14.00
C VAL A 155 28.04 12.21 -15.02
N VAL A 156 28.51 13.36 -14.52
CA VAL A 156 29.28 14.32 -15.33
C VAL A 156 30.61 13.65 -15.61
N GLY A 157 30.69 12.96 -16.75
CA GLY A 157 31.94 12.51 -17.34
C GLY A 157 32.69 13.76 -17.80
N GLY A 158 33.56 14.27 -16.93
CA GLY A 158 34.50 15.33 -17.27
C GLY A 158 35.45 14.86 -18.36
N THR A 159 35.44 15.59 -19.47
CA THR A 159 36.46 15.59 -20.50
C THR A 159 37.83 15.84 -19.87
N MET A 160 38.76 14.90 -20.01
CA MET A 160 40.19 15.19 -19.86
C MET A 160 40.76 15.45 -21.25
N GLU A 161 40.96 16.73 -21.56
CA GLU A 161 41.96 17.15 -22.54
C GLU A 161 43.28 17.40 -21.81
N LEU A 162 44.29 16.59 -22.12
CA LEU A 162 45.60 16.97 -22.67
C LEU A 162 46.55 15.78 -22.59
#